data_AF-A0A972CA63-F1
#
_entry.id   AF-A0A972CA63-F1
#
_cell.length_a   1.000
_cell.length_b   1.000
_cell.length_c   1.000
_cell.angle_alpha   90.00
_cell.angle_beta   90.00
_cell.angle_gamma   90.00
#
_symmetry.space_group_name_H-M   'P 1'
#
loop_
_entity.id
_entity.type
_entity.pdbx_description
1 polymer ?
#
loop_
_entity_poly.entity_id
_entity_poly.type
_entity_poly.pdbx_seq_one_letter_code
_entity_poly.pdbx_strand_id
1 'polypeptide(L)' 'DTASAPATPGYPMTYDAGKALIAAANKNGNFEFAAQWAGQAAYLAREMSAAQLVETLVAEMQKAPKPR' A
#
# COMPACT_ATOMS: atom_id res chain seq x y z
N ASP A 1 6.56 -25.98 -10.17
CA ASP A 1 5.46 -26.90 -10.52
C ASP A 1 4.11 -26.28 -10.26
N THR A 2 3.43 -25.85 -11.32
CA THR A 2 2.03 -25.35 -11.29
C THR A 2 1.12 -26.17 -12.20
N ALA A 3 1.64 -27.23 -12.83
CA ALA A 3 0.97 -27.97 -13.89
C ALA A 3 -0.33 -28.69 -13.46
N SER A 4 -0.58 -28.81 -12.15
CA SER A 4 -1.78 -29.46 -11.57
C SER A 4 -2.63 -28.54 -10.69
N ALA A 5 -2.28 -27.26 -10.54
CA ALA A 5 -3.08 -26.33 -9.73
C ALA A 5 -4.35 -25.91 -10.49
N PRO A 6 -5.52 -25.80 -9.82
CA PRO A 6 -6.71 -25.23 -10.44
C PRO A 6 -6.47 -23.76 -10.82
N ALA A 7 -7.25 -23.26 -11.78
CA ALA A 7 -7.19 -21.86 -12.17
C ALA A 7 -7.44 -20.94 -10.97
N THR A 8 -6.64 -19.87 -10.85
CA THR A 8 -6.81 -18.88 -9.78
C THR A 8 -8.19 -18.21 -9.90
N PRO A 9 -8.95 -18.08 -8.79
CA PRO A 9 -10.23 -17.37 -8.82
C PRO A 9 -10.08 -15.91 -9.28
N GLY A 10 -11.12 -15.37 -9.91
CA GLY A 10 -11.19 -13.96 -10.28
C GLY A 10 -11.28 -13.01 -9.07
N TYR A 11 -11.13 -11.71 -9.35
CA TYR A 11 -11.38 -10.66 -8.36
C TYR A 11 -12.89 -10.58 -8.02
N PRO A 12 -13.29 -10.39 -6.74
CA PRO A 12 -12.47 -10.17 -5.54
C PRO A 12 -12.19 -11.43 -4.68
N MET A 13 -12.51 -12.63 -5.17
CA MET A 13 -12.45 -13.88 -4.36
C MET A 13 -11.06 -14.15 -3.77
N THR A 14 -10.01 -13.87 -4.52
CA THR A 14 -8.62 -14.01 -4.04
C THR A 14 -8.27 -13.00 -2.94
N TYR A 15 -8.79 -11.78 -3.04
CA TYR A 15 -8.60 -10.76 -2.00
C TYR A 15 -9.37 -11.11 -0.73
N ASP A 16 -10.54 -11.72 -0.87
CA ASP A 16 -11.33 -12.19 0.28
C ASP A 16 -10.61 -13.30 1.06
N ALA A 17 -10.11 -14.32 0.36
CA ALA A 17 -9.26 -15.35 0.96
C ALA A 17 -8.00 -14.76 1.61
N GLY A 18 -7.36 -13.79 0.95
CA GLY A 18 -6.19 -13.08 1.49
C GLY A 18 -6.48 -12.35 2.81
N LYS A 19 -7.62 -11.65 2.92
CA LYS A 19 -8.04 -11.00 4.18
C LYS A 19 -8.22 -12.00 5.32
N ALA A 20 -8.80 -13.17 5.04
CA ALA A 20 -8.97 -14.22 6.06
C ALA A 20 -7.61 -14.72 6.59
N LEU A 21 -6.62 -14.90 5.71
CA LEU A 21 -5.25 -15.26 6.08
C LEU A 21 -4.58 -14.16 6.91
N ILE A 22 -4.68 -12.89 6.48
CA ILE A 22 -4.16 -11.73 7.24
C ILE A 22 -4.74 -11.72 8.65
N ALA A 23 -6.06 -11.92 8.80
CA ALA A 23 -6.71 -11.92 10.10
C ALA A 23 -6.21 -13.05 11.02
N ALA A 24 -5.94 -14.24 10.46
CA ALA A 24 -5.36 -15.36 11.23
C ALA A 24 -3.89 -15.11 11.61
N ALA A 25 -3.08 -14.56 10.70
CA ALA A 25 -1.67 -14.26 10.94
C ALA A 25 -1.49 -13.14 11.99
N ASN A 26 -2.28 -12.07 11.90
CA ASN A 26 -2.23 -10.94 12.83
C ASN A 26 -2.51 -11.35 14.28
N LYS A 27 -3.41 -12.33 14.50
CA LYS A 27 -3.69 -12.88 15.84
C LYS A 27 -2.46 -13.54 16.48
N ASN A 28 -1.49 -13.95 15.67
CA ASN A 28 -0.22 -14.53 16.08
C ASN A 28 0.95 -13.53 16.02
N GLY A 29 0.66 -12.24 15.81
CA GLY A 29 1.71 -11.22 15.63
C GLY A 29 2.51 -11.35 14.34
N ASN A 30 2.05 -12.17 13.37
CA ASN A 30 2.67 -12.29 12.06
C ASN A 30 1.98 -11.32 11.07
N PHE A 31 2.75 -10.40 10.50
CA PHE A 31 2.28 -9.38 9.55
C PHE A 31 2.77 -9.61 8.10
N GLU A 32 3.42 -10.74 7.80
CA GLU A 32 4.03 -11.04 6.49
C GLU A 32 3.01 -11.15 5.34
N PHE A 33 1.74 -11.36 5.67
CA PHE A 33 0.65 -11.48 4.69
C PHE A 33 -0.08 -10.15 4.44
N ALA A 34 0.25 -9.08 5.16
CA ALA A 34 -0.45 -7.80 5.07
C ALA A 34 -0.29 -7.16 3.69
N ALA A 35 -1.39 -6.58 3.19
CA ALA A 35 -1.36 -5.81 1.95
C ALA A 35 -0.81 -4.39 2.20
N GLN A 36 0.52 -4.24 2.21
CA GLN A 36 1.23 -2.96 2.40
C GLN A 36 1.38 -2.21 1.07
N TRP A 37 0.28 -1.68 0.54
CA TRP A 37 0.30 -0.94 -0.72
C TRP A 37 1.14 0.33 -0.64
N ALA A 38 2.05 0.51 -1.59
CA ALA A 38 2.84 1.71 -1.71
C ALA A 38 3.14 2.01 -3.20
N GLY A 39 3.11 3.30 -3.57
CA GLY A 39 3.50 3.75 -4.90
C GLY A 39 5.02 3.70 -5.11
N GLN A 40 5.48 3.94 -6.34
CA GLN A 40 6.92 3.87 -6.69
C GLN A 40 7.82 4.81 -5.86
N ALA A 41 7.28 5.94 -5.37
CA ALA A 41 8.01 6.93 -4.59
C ALA A 41 7.76 6.84 -3.07
N ALA A 42 7.43 5.65 -2.55
CA ALA A 42 7.11 5.45 -1.12
C ALA A 42 8.20 5.92 -0.15
N TYR A 43 9.47 5.88 -0.57
CA TYR A 43 10.61 6.36 0.22
C TYR A 43 10.61 7.88 0.46
N LEU A 44 9.77 8.64 -0.26
CA LEU A 44 9.56 10.08 -0.04
C LEU A 44 8.40 10.36 0.95
N ALA A 45 7.76 9.32 1.51
CA ALA A 45 6.70 9.49 2.48
C ALA A 45 7.19 10.24 3.73
N ARG A 46 6.32 11.07 4.31
CA ARG A 46 6.62 11.88 5.48
C ARG A 46 5.56 11.65 6.54
N GLU A 47 5.98 11.38 7.77
CA GLU A 47 5.08 11.23 8.91
C GLU A 47 4.69 12.61 9.46
N MET A 48 3.43 12.98 9.28
CA MET A 48 2.86 14.25 9.75
C MET A 48 1.33 14.21 9.65
N SER A 49 0.65 15.18 10.27
CA SER A 49 -0.79 15.32 10.04
C SER A 49 -1.08 15.66 8.58
N ALA A 50 -2.27 15.25 8.10
CA ALA A 50 -2.69 15.55 6.74
C ALA A 50 -2.70 17.06 6.44
N ALA A 51 -3.12 17.90 7.41
CA ALA A 51 -3.13 19.34 7.25
C ALA A 51 -1.73 19.91 7.01
N GLN A 52 -0.77 19.55 7.88
CA GLN A 52 0.63 19.98 7.75
C GLN A 52 1.27 19.47 6.44
N LEU A 53 0.93 18.25 6.00
CA LEU A 53 1.44 17.71 4.74
C LEU A 53 0.99 18.56 3.56
N VAL A 54 -0.29 18.90 3.50
CA VAL A 54 -0.84 19.71 2.41
C VAL A 54 -0.22 21.12 2.42
N GLU A 55 -0.12 21.76 3.59
CA GLU A 55 0.53 23.07 3.73
C GLU A 55 1.99 23.04 3.26
N THR A 56 2.73 22.00 3.65
CA THR A 56 4.12 21.79 3.23
C THR A 56 4.24 21.63 1.72
N LEU A 57 3.41 20.79 1.11
CA LEU A 57 3.39 20.56 -0.33
C LEU A 57 3.07 21.84 -1.12
N VAL A 58 2.12 22.65 -0.64
CA VAL A 58 1.78 23.94 -1.27
C VAL A 58 2.96 24.91 -1.19
N ALA A 59 3.61 25.01 -0.03
CA ALA A 59 4.78 25.87 0.12
C ALA A 59 5.96 25.41 -0.76
N GLU A 60 6.18 24.09 -0.89
CA GLU A 60 7.18 23.50 -1.80
C GLU A 60 6.87 23.82 -3.26
N MET A 61 5.61 23.65 -3.68
CA MET A 61 5.13 23.95 -5.02
C MET A 61 5.31 25.44 -5.39
N GLN A 62 5.06 26.35 -4.46
CA GLN A 62 5.24 27.80 -4.69
C GLN A 62 6.71 28.22 -4.82
N LYS A 63 7.62 27.51 -4.13
CA LYS A 63 9.06 27.75 -4.21
C LYS A 63 9.70 27.08 -5.43
N ALA A 64 9.06 26.04 -5.96
CA ALA A 64 9.57 25.32 -7.12
C ALA A 64 9.70 26.27 -8.32
N PRO A 65 10.85 26.28 -9.02
CA PRO A 65 10.96 27.02 -10.26
C PRO A 65 9.93 26.48 -11.27
N LYS A 66 9.35 27.39 -12.08
CA LYS A 66 8.40 26.97 -13.12
C LYS A 66 9.03 25.87 -13.98
N PRO A 67 8.29 24.78 -14.27
CA PRO A 67 8.78 23.77 -15.18
C PRO A 67 9.10 24.42 -16.53
N ARG A 68 10.23 24.02 -17.11
CA ARG A 68 10.69 24.51 -18.42
C ARG A 68 9.75 24.09 -19.53
#